data_AF-A0A6B2QRP1-F1
#
_entry.id   AF-A0A6B2QRP1-F1
#
_cell.length_a   1.000
_cell.length_b   1.000
_cell.length_c   1.000
_cell.angle_alpha   90.00
_cell.angle_beta   90.00
_cell.angle_gamma   90.00
#
_symmetry.space_group_name_H-M   'P 1'
#
loop_
_entity.id
_entity.type
_entity.pdbx_description
1 polymer ?
#
loop_
_entity_poly.entity_id
_entity_poly.type
_entity_poly.pdbx_seq_one_letter_code
_entity_poly.pdbx_strand_id
1 'polypeptide(L)'
;IAWREVGKVPKIDLAEFRERLGIAADEYKAMNHFKSRVLEPSIKQINEHTDITVSYDQHKTGRTITGFSFKFKQKNPLKITKQTEIKRDPNTPDFFIEMTDAQRYLFAQKLSVLPEVGSEYAKIGESSEDFVKRLADMLLEPKKIKMFYPLLEQLGFNSKKQQPIQKQVDEPKFLDLSDMQINRISYGMSRHKKFAHLKQEDESPDDFMQKLRIMLKDPKQQIQFYDYLKANP
;
A
#
# COMPACT_ATOMS: atom_id res chain seq x y z
N ILE A 1 8.62 -20.98 21.90
CA ILE A 1 8.19 -20.80 20.49
C ILE A 1 9.44 -20.77 19.62
N ALA A 2 9.82 -21.90 18.98
CA ALA A 2 11.16 -22.11 18.43
C ALA A 2 11.52 -21.25 17.20
N TRP A 3 10.55 -20.69 16.47
CA TRP A 3 10.80 -19.93 15.25
C TRP A 3 11.09 -18.44 15.46
N ARG A 4 10.85 -17.89 16.68
CA ARG A 4 11.04 -16.45 16.96
C ARG A 4 12.50 -16.04 17.03
N GLU A 5 13.42 -16.96 17.35
CA GLU A 5 14.86 -16.67 17.50
C GLU A 5 15.70 -17.05 16.27
N VAL A 6 15.27 -18.06 15.50
CA VAL A 6 16.07 -18.62 14.38
C VAL A 6 15.70 -18.00 13.02
N GLY A 7 14.49 -17.43 12.88
CA GLY A 7 14.00 -16.77 11.65
C GLY A 7 13.81 -17.68 10.42
N LYS A 8 14.33 -18.91 10.48
CA LYS A 8 14.24 -19.94 9.46
C LYS A 8 13.80 -21.25 10.10
N VAL A 9 12.82 -21.90 9.47
CA VAL A 9 12.41 -23.25 9.85
C VAL A 9 13.18 -24.24 8.98
N PRO A 10 13.69 -25.35 9.55
CA PRO A 10 14.31 -26.42 8.76
C PRO A 10 13.34 -26.92 7.68
N LYS A 11 13.88 -27.52 6.62
CA LYS A 11 13.08 -28.09 5.54
C LYS A 11 12.08 -29.09 6.13
N ILE A 12 10.79 -28.85 5.90
CA ILE A 12 9.71 -29.77 6.26
C ILE A 12 9.37 -30.58 5.02
N ASP A 13 9.38 -31.90 5.13
CA ASP A 13 8.99 -32.77 4.05
C ASP A 13 7.47 -32.70 3.81
N LEU A 14 7.05 -32.90 2.58
CA LEU A 14 5.66 -32.68 2.18
C LEU A 14 4.67 -33.60 2.89
N ALA A 15 5.05 -34.86 3.14
CA ALA A 15 4.19 -35.81 3.87
C ALA A 15 3.95 -35.36 5.31
N GLU A 16 5.04 -35.04 6.01
CA GLU A 16 5.00 -34.51 7.38
C GLU A 16 4.22 -33.19 7.46
N PHE A 17 4.39 -32.32 6.47
CA PHE A 17 3.66 -31.05 6.43
C PHE A 17 2.14 -31.24 6.31
N ARG A 18 1.68 -32.23 5.53
CA ARG A 18 0.24 -32.55 5.39
C ARG A 18 -0.33 -33.13 6.68
N GLU A 19 0.42 -34.01 7.32
CA GLU A 19 0.03 -34.62 8.60
C GLU A 19 -0.12 -33.54 9.68
N ARG A 20 0.84 -32.60 9.77
CA ARG A 20 0.78 -31.46 10.70
C ARG A 20 -0.42 -30.53 10.43
N LEU A 21 -0.90 -30.47 9.20
CA LEU A 21 -2.09 -29.69 8.83
C LEU A 21 -3.40 -30.48 8.98
N GLY A 22 -3.34 -31.76 9.38
CA GLY A 22 -4.50 -32.63 9.50
C GLY A 22 -5.15 -32.97 8.14
N ILE A 23 -4.40 -32.89 7.05
CA ILE A 23 -4.91 -33.17 5.69
C ILE A 23 -4.75 -34.65 5.41
N ALA A 24 -5.84 -35.32 5.02
CA ALA A 24 -5.81 -36.73 4.67
C ALA A 24 -4.95 -36.97 3.41
N ALA A 25 -4.34 -38.15 3.31
CA ALA A 25 -3.39 -38.46 2.23
C ALA A 25 -4.04 -38.45 0.82
N ASP A 26 -5.35 -38.58 0.75
CA ASP A 26 -6.16 -38.61 -0.46
C ASP A 26 -6.68 -37.24 -0.90
N GLU A 27 -6.68 -36.24 -0.01
CA GLU A 27 -7.10 -34.88 -0.33
C GLU A 27 -5.98 -34.08 -0.98
N TYR A 28 -6.29 -33.28 -2.01
CA TYR A 28 -5.33 -32.41 -2.71
C TYR A 28 -4.09 -33.14 -3.26
N LYS A 29 -4.26 -34.36 -3.82
CA LYS A 29 -3.16 -35.16 -4.40
C LYS A 29 -2.30 -34.37 -5.38
N ALA A 30 -2.94 -33.57 -6.23
CA ALA A 30 -2.23 -32.69 -7.15
C ALA A 30 -1.65 -31.47 -6.42
N MET A 31 -0.35 -31.23 -6.62
CA MET A 31 0.38 -30.11 -6.01
C MET A 31 -0.29 -28.75 -6.26
N ASN A 32 -0.87 -28.55 -7.45
CA ASN A 32 -1.55 -27.30 -7.78
C ASN A 32 -2.76 -27.05 -6.87
N HIS A 33 -3.50 -28.10 -6.50
CA HIS A 33 -4.61 -27.98 -5.55
C HIS A 33 -4.12 -27.72 -4.13
N PHE A 34 -3.05 -28.39 -3.70
CA PHE A 34 -2.43 -28.13 -2.40
C PHE A 34 -1.97 -26.68 -2.27
N LYS A 35 -1.33 -26.13 -3.30
CA LYS A 35 -0.87 -24.73 -3.30
C LYS A 35 -2.03 -23.73 -3.24
N SER A 36 -2.97 -23.84 -4.16
CA SER A 36 -4.07 -22.87 -4.31
C SER A 36 -5.08 -22.90 -3.16
N ARG A 37 -5.31 -24.07 -2.53
CA ARG A 37 -6.35 -24.23 -1.52
C ARG A 37 -5.83 -24.24 -0.09
N VAL A 38 -4.57 -24.58 0.11
CA VAL A 38 -4.00 -24.74 1.46
C VAL A 38 -2.87 -23.76 1.67
N LEU A 39 -1.79 -23.86 0.88
CA LEU A 39 -0.56 -23.12 1.14
C LEU A 39 -0.75 -21.60 0.96
N GLU A 40 -1.25 -21.16 -0.20
CA GLU A 40 -1.40 -19.74 -0.52
C GLU A 40 -2.43 -19.05 0.39
N PRO A 41 -3.64 -19.61 0.63
CA PRO A 41 -4.60 -19.01 1.55
C PRO A 41 -4.06 -18.90 2.98
N SER A 42 -3.37 -19.92 3.47
CA SER A 42 -2.82 -19.92 4.83
C SER A 42 -1.76 -18.83 5.00
N ILE A 43 -0.85 -18.69 4.03
CA ILE A 43 0.19 -17.65 4.07
C ILE A 43 -0.43 -16.26 3.99
N LYS A 44 -1.44 -16.09 3.13
CA LYS A 44 -2.17 -14.82 3.00
C LYS A 44 -2.84 -14.44 4.33
N GLN A 45 -3.55 -15.38 4.97
CA GLN A 45 -4.19 -15.14 6.27
C GLN A 45 -3.20 -14.71 7.33
N ILE A 46 -2.07 -15.41 7.47
CA ILE A 46 -1.03 -15.06 8.44
C ILE A 46 -0.47 -13.66 8.13
N ASN A 47 -0.19 -13.37 6.86
CA ASN A 47 0.31 -12.07 6.44
C ASN A 47 -0.69 -10.93 6.58
N GLU A 48 -1.99 -11.20 6.64
CA GLU A 48 -3.02 -10.17 6.81
C GLU A 48 -3.39 -9.96 8.28
N HIS A 49 -3.49 -11.04 9.05
CA HIS A 49 -4.11 -11.03 10.38
C HIS A 49 -3.09 -11.13 11.53
N THR A 50 -1.79 -11.21 11.23
CA THR A 50 -0.74 -11.27 12.26
C THR A 50 0.33 -10.21 12.07
N ASP A 51 1.12 -10.00 13.12
CA ASP A 51 2.31 -9.15 13.16
C ASP A 51 3.52 -9.78 12.44
N ILE A 52 3.34 -10.89 11.74
CA ILE A 52 4.42 -11.63 11.09
C ILE A 52 4.18 -11.65 9.58
N THR A 53 5.26 -11.55 8.81
CA THR A 53 5.28 -11.84 7.39
C THR A 53 5.95 -13.18 7.16
N VAL A 54 5.27 -14.08 6.45
CA VAL A 54 5.70 -15.42 6.09
C VAL A 54 5.95 -15.49 4.59
N SER A 55 7.08 -16.08 4.23
CA SER A 55 7.40 -16.51 2.88
C SER A 55 7.87 -17.97 2.88
N TYR A 56 7.78 -18.63 1.73
CA TYR A 56 8.15 -20.03 1.59
C TYR A 56 9.07 -20.24 0.38
N ASP A 57 10.00 -21.19 0.54
CA ASP A 57 10.82 -21.72 -0.53
C ASP A 57 10.42 -23.17 -0.80
N GLN A 58 10.24 -23.52 -2.07
CA GLN A 58 9.92 -24.90 -2.47
C GLN A 58 11.20 -25.69 -2.75
N HIS A 59 11.28 -26.91 -2.22
CA HIS A 59 12.37 -27.85 -2.50
C HIS A 59 11.87 -28.99 -3.40
N LYS A 60 12.62 -29.26 -4.47
CA LYS A 60 12.30 -30.28 -5.48
C LYS A 60 13.38 -31.34 -5.54
N THR A 61 12.98 -32.57 -5.82
CA THR A 61 13.89 -33.67 -6.17
C THR A 61 13.45 -34.18 -7.54
N GLY A 62 14.20 -33.85 -8.58
CA GLY A 62 13.78 -34.08 -9.96
C GLY A 62 12.53 -33.25 -10.32
N ARG A 63 11.46 -33.91 -10.78
CA ARG A 63 10.20 -33.26 -11.19
C ARG A 63 9.19 -33.06 -10.05
N THR A 64 9.42 -33.69 -8.89
CA THR A 64 8.49 -33.67 -7.75
C THR A 64 8.93 -32.67 -6.69
N ILE A 65 7.97 -32.03 -6.03
CA ILE A 65 8.23 -31.16 -4.86
C ILE A 65 8.27 -32.07 -3.64
N THR A 66 9.40 -32.08 -2.93
CA THR A 66 9.64 -32.96 -1.77
C THR A 66 9.43 -32.26 -0.44
N GLY A 67 9.53 -30.93 -0.38
CA GLY A 67 9.29 -30.20 0.85
C GLY A 67 9.29 -28.69 0.70
N PHE A 68 9.08 -28.01 1.83
CA PHE A 68 9.02 -26.56 1.93
C PHE A 68 9.89 -26.07 3.08
N SER A 69 10.50 -24.90 2.89
CA SER A 69 11.17 -24.16 3.95
C SER A 69 10.44 -22.84 4.15
N PHE A 70 10.18 -22.46 5.39
CA PHE A 70 9.46 -21.23 5.72
C PHE A 70 10.40 -20.21 6.35
N LYS A 71 10.25 -18.97 5.92
CA LYS A 71 10.96 -17.80 6.45
C LYS A 71 9.96 -16.88 7.11
N PHE A 72 10.25 -16.49 8.35
CA PHE A 72 9.39 -15.62 9.15
C PHE A 72 10.11 -14.31 9.42
N LYS A 73 9.42 -13.20 9.21
CA LYS A 73 9.91 -11.86 9.53
C LYS A 73 8.87 -11.14 10.37
N GLN A 74 9.26 -10.65 11.54
CA GLN A 74 8.37 -9.78 12.32
C GLN A 74 8.16 -8.46 11.57
N LYS A 75 6.91 -8.03 11.49
CA LYS A 75 6.57 -6.71 11.01
C LYS A 75 6.88 -5.72 12.12
N ASN A 76 7.65 -4.68 11.81
CA ASN A 76 7.90 -3.62 12.78
C ASN A 76 6.55 -3.01 13.19
N PRO A 77 6.26 -2.87 14.50
CA PRO A 77 4.98 -2.36 15.00
C PRO A 77 4.67 -0.92 14.54
N LEU A 78 5.68 -0.21 14.05
CA LEU A 78 5.56 1.14 13.46
C LEU A 78 4.62 1.21 12.22
N LYS A 79 4.22 0.07 11.63
CA LYS A 79 3.33 0.03 10.45
C LYS A 79 1.95 -0.59 10.69
N ILE A 80 1.66 -1.10 11.89
CA ILE A 80 0.41 -1.84 12.17
C ILE A 80 -0.64 -0.95 12.86
N THR A 81 -0.24 0.19 13.43
CA THR A 81 -1.21 1.16 13.95
C THR A 81 -1.91 1.87 12.78
N LYS A 82 -3.24 1.83 12.75
CA LYS A 82 -4.19 2.53 11.84
C LYS A 82 -4.85 1.70 10.73
N GLN A 83 -5.25 0.47 11.03
CA GLN A 83 -6.51 -0.06 10.48
C GLN A 83 -7.48 -0.42 11.62
N THR A 84 -7.54 0.44 12.64
CA THR A 84 -8.72 0.47 13.51
C THR A 84 -9.72 1.41 12.85
N GLU A 85 -10.85 0.85 12.48
CA GLU A 85 -12.01 1.50 11.90
C GLU A 85 -12.58 2.56 12.86
N ILE A 86 -12.03 3.76 12.82
CA ILE A 86 -12.73 4.94 13.32
C ILE A 86 -13.49 5.50 12.13
N LYS A 87 -14.83 5.47 12.18
CA LYS A 87 -15.69 6.13 11.19
C LYS A 87 -15.28 7.61 11.11
N ARG A 88 -14.65 7.97 9.98
CA ARG A 88 -13.99 9.27 9.75
C ARG A 88 -15.02 10.32 9.35
N ASP A 89 -14.93 11.50 9.94
CA ASP A 89 -15.73 12.66 9.55
C ASP A 89 -15.09 13.33 8.31
N PRO A 90 -15.76 13.38 7.16
CA PRO A 90 -15.21 13.94 5.92
C PRO A 90 -14.87 15.45 5.97
N ASN A 91 -15.31 16.19 7.00
CA ASN A 91 -15.08 17.64 7.11
C ASN A 91 -13.96 18.07 8.08
N THR A 92 -13.24 17.14 8.70
CA THR A 92 -12.09 17.48 9.55
C THR A 92 -10.81 16.94 8.92
N PRO A 93 -9.82 17.79 8.55
CA PRO A 93 -8.55 17.29 8.04
C PRO A 93 -7.86 16.40 9.09
N ASP A 94 -7.48 15.18 8.69
CA ASP A 94 -6.79 14.19 9.51
C ASP A 94 -5.37 14.68 9.85
N PHE A 95 -5.22 15.49 10.92
CA PHE A 95 -3.92 16.01 11.36
C PHE A 95 -3.15 14.98 12.21
N PHE A 96 -2.66 13.91 11.58
CA PHE A 96 -1.51 13.19 12.13
C PHE A 96 -0.24 13.93 11.72
N ILE A 97 0.04 15.03 12.40
CA ILE A 97 1.30 15.76 12.23
C ILE A 97 2.38 14.95 12.94
N GLU A 98 3.08 14.12 12.19
CA GLU A 98 4.27 13.43 12.69
C GLU A 98 5.44 14.42 12.65
N MET A 99 5.90 14.83 13.84
CA MET A 99 7.06 15.69 14.02
C MET A 99 8.19 14.88 14.67
N THR A 100 9.39 14.92 14.09
CA THR A 100 10.57 14.26 14.70
C THR A 100 10.89 14.91 16.03
N ASP A 101 11.41 14.16 17.02
CA ASP A 101 11.80 14.71 18.33
C ASP A 101 12.66 15.98 18.22
N ALA A 102 13.64 16.00 17.32
CA ALA A 102 14.48 17.17 17.07
C ALA A 102 13.67 18.39 16.57
N GLN A 103 12.69 18.16 15.68
CA GLN A 103 11.80 19.22 15.21
C GLN A 103 10.90 19.71 16.36
N ARG A 104 10.40 18.81 17.19
CA ARG A 104 9.55 19.13 18.34
C ARG A 104 10.24 20.07 19.31
N TYR A 105 11.48 19.75 19.68
CA TYR A 105 12.27 20.62 20.55
C TYR A 105 12.63 21.96 19.88
N LEU A 106 12.97 21.96 18.58
CA LEU A 106 13.26 23.20 17.85
C LEU A 106 12.05 24.15 17.82
N PHE A 107 10.86 23.63 17.52
CA PHE A 107 9.64 24.44 17.51
C PHE A 107 9.19 24.80 18.92
N ALA A 108 9.39 23.94 19.91
CA ALA A 108 9.10 24.28 21.29
C ALA A 108 9.96 25.44 21.80
N GLN A 109 11.24 25.45 21.43
CA GLN A 109 12.14 26.56 21.72
C GLN A 109 11.66 27.85 21.03
N LYS A 110 11.29 27.80 19.75
CA LYS A 110 10.76 28.98 19.04
C LYS A 110 9.46 29.50 19.66
N LEU A 111 8.54 28.60 20.01
CA LEU A 111 7.27 28.95 20.64
C LEU A 111 7.48 29.54 22.04
N SER A 112 8.46 29.08 22.80
CA SER A 112 8.77 29.62 24.13
C SER A 112 9.20 31.09 24.11
N VAL A 113 9.72 31.56 22.97
CA VAL A 113 10.16 32.95 22.77
C VAL A 113 8.97 33.85 22.40
N LEU A 114 7.85 33.29 21.94
CA LEU A 114 6.68 34.08 21.59
C LEU A 114 5.97 34.61 22.85
N PRO A 115 5.66 35.92 22.91
CA PRO A 115 5.00 36.51 24.08
C PRO A 115 3.60 35.95 24.30
N GLU A 116 2.87 35.62 23.23
CA GLU A 116 1.54 34.99 23.27
C GLU A 116 1.57 33.66 24.03
N VAL A 117 2.59 32.85 23.77
CA VAL A 117 2.75 31.53 24.37
C VAL A 117 3.32 31.63 25.78
N GLY A 118 4.29 32.51 26.00
CA GLY A 118 4.86 32.77 27.32
C GLY A 118 3.80 33.25 28.32
N SER A 119 2.90 34.14 27.89
CA SER A 119 1.87 34.68 28.79
C SER A 119 0.81 33.66 29.21
N GLU A 120 0.44 32.72 28.33
CA GLU A 120 -0.63 31.76 28.61
C GLU A 120 -0.13 30.48 29.25
N TYR A 121 1.06 30.03 28.84
CA TYR A 121 1.53 28.70 29.19
C TYR A 121 2.67 28.72 30.20
N ALA A 122 3.41 29.82 30.38
CA ALA A 122 4.53 29.82 31.31
C ALA A 122 4.09 29.84 32.78
N LYS A 123 4.82 29.10 33.62
CA LYS A 123 4.63 29.08 35.07
C LYS A 123 5.59 30.07 35.75
N ILE A 124 5.10 30.73 36.79
CA ILE A 124 5.89 31.68 37.57
C ILE A 124 7.06 30.93 38.22
N GLY A 125 8.30 31.36 37.93
CA GLY A 125 9.52 30.80 38.49
C GLY A 125 10.06 29.56 37.77
N GLU A 126 9.49 29.15 36.63
CA GLU A 126 10.07 28.04 35.84
C GLU A 126 11.27 28.51 35.00
N SER A 127 12.25 27.62 34.81
CA SER A 127 13.39 27.89 33.94
C SER A 127 12.95 27.86 32.47
N SER A 128 13.65 28.63 31.62
CA SER A 128 13.38 28.62 30.17
C SER A 128 13.53 27.23 29.57
N GLU A 129 14.52 26.46 30.01
CA GLU A 129 14.74 25.09 29.53
C GLU A 129 13.60 24.14 29.91
N ASP A 130 13.07 24.25 31.14
CA ASP A 130 11.97 23.42 31.60
C ASP A 130 10.65 23.79 30.93
N PHE A 131 10.45 25.09 30.63
CA PHE A 131 9.34 25.55 29.81
C PHE A 131 9.39 24.93 28.41
N VAL A 132 10.56 24.92 27.77
CA VAL A 132 10.76 24.32 26.43
C VAL A 132 10.49 22.82 26.43
N LYS A 133 10.98 22.07 27.43
CA LYS A 133 10.69 20.62 27.55
C LYS A 133 9.20 20.35 27.68
N ARG A 134 8.52 21.08 28.57
CA ARG A 134 7.07 20.95 28.76
C ARG A 134 6.29 21.31 27.49
N LEU A 135 6.74 22.33 26.78
CA LEU A 135 6.11 22.73 25.54
C LEU A 135 6.33 21.72 24.42
N ALA A 136 7.51 21.08 24.37
CA ALA A 136 7.76 19.93 23.51
C ALA A 136 6.83 18.76 23.86
N ASP A 137 6.57 18.49 25.13
CA ASP A 137 5.62 17.46 25.55
C ASP A 137 4.17 17.82 25.17
N MET A 138 3.78 19.09 25.29
CA MET A 138 2.47 19.55 24.82
C MET A 138 2.28 19.36 23.31
N LEU A 139 3.34 19.47 22.51
CA LEU A 139 3.29 19.20 21.07
C LEU A 139 3.07 17.71 20.73
N LEU A 140 3.15 16.78 21.69
CA LEU A 140 2.73 15.38 21.49
C LEU A 140 1.21 15.20 21.57
N GLU A 141 0.50 16.09 22.27
CA GLU A 141 -0.94 15.96 22.44
C GLU A 141 -1.67 16.46 21.19
N PRO A 142 -2.57 15.64 20.58
CA PRO A 142 -3.23 15.98 19.31
C PRO A 142 -4.12 17.21 19.43
N LYS A 143 -4.67 17.49 20.62
CA LYS A 143 -5.47 18.68 20.88
C LYS A 143 -4.60 19.94 20.95
N LYS A 144 -3.46 19.86 21.63
CA LYS A 144 -2.55 20.99 21.83
C LYS A 144 -1.79 21.35 20.56
N ILE A 145 -1.30 20.36 19.81
CA ILE A 145 -0.64 20.62 18.52
C ILE A 145 -1.59 21.33 17.53
N LYS A 146 -2.90 21.02 17.57
CA LYS A 146 -3.91 21.73 16.78
C LYS A 146 -4.04 23.20 17.17
N MET A 147 -3.93 23.53 18.46
CA MET A 147 -3.95 24.92 18.94
C MET A 147 -2.70 25.69 18.53
N PHE A 148 -1.52 25.06 18.61
CA PHE A 148 -0.26 25.69 18.23
C PHE A 148 -0.01 25.70 16.72
N TYR A 149 -0.80 24.97 15.93
CA TYR A 149 -0.59 24.83 14.49
C TYR A 149 -0.46 26.15 13.72
N PRO A 150 -1.32 27.17 13.93
CA PRO A 150 -1.20 28.45 13.25
C PRO A 150 0.15 29.14 13.55
N LEU A 151 0.61 29.06 14.80
CA LEU A 151 1.89 29.62 15.23
C LEU A 151 3.07 28.81 14.65
N LEU A 152 2.93 27.49 14.61
CA LEU A 152 3.92 26.62 13.99
C LEU A 152 4.09 26.93 12.50
N GLU A 153 3.00 27.15 11.77
CA GLU A 153 3.01 27.51 10.35
C GLU A 153 3.71 28.87 10.13
N GLN A 154 3.41 29.87 10.96
CA GLN A 154 4.12 31.16 10.96
C GLN A 154 5.62 31.01 11.21
N LEU A 155 6.01 30.06 12.07
CA LEU A 155 7.42 29.75 12.37
C LEU A 155 8.12 28.87 11.32
N GLY A 156 7.42 28.55 10.22
CA GLY A 156 7.93 27.79 9.09
C GLY A 156 7.81 26.27 9.22
N PHE A 157 6.92 25.78 10.10
CA PHE A 157 6.62 24.35 10.17
C PHE A 157 5.77 23.92 8.97
N ASN A 158 6.43 23.31 7.99
CA ASN A 158 5.75 22.62 6.91
C ASN A 158 5.50 21.18 7.34
N SER A 159 4.30 20.88 7.85
CA SER A 159 3.86 19.48 7.87
C SER A 159 3.92 18.99 6.43
N LYS A 160 4.63 17.88 6.18
CA LYS A 160 4.40 17.18 4.92
C LYS A 160 2.91 16.88 4.95
N LYS A 161 2.11 17.62 4.19
CA LYS A 161 0.72 17.24 3.92
C LYS A 161 0.85 15.84 3.35
N GLN A 162 0.70 14.83 4.20
CA GLN A 162 0.04 13.64 3.73
C GLN A 162 -1.33 14.20 3.38
N GLN A 163 -1.48 14.52 2.09
CA GLN A 163 -2.80 14.50 1.49
C GLN A 163 -3.50 13.29 2.14
N PRO A 164 -4.78 13.39 2.57
CA PRO A 164 -5.53 12.17 2.82
C PRO A 164 -5.20 11.25 1.65
N ILE A 165 -4.90 9.97 1.88
CA ILE A 165 -4.62 9.05 0.79
C ILE A 165 -5.79 9.20 -0.19
N GLN A 166 -5.64 10.09 -1.17
CA GLN A 166 -6.25 10.03 -2.44
C GLN A 166 -5.73 8.66 -2.81
N LYS A 167 -6.63 7.68 -2.82
CA LYS A 167 -6.55 6.63 -3.81
C LYS A 167 -5.90 7.31 -5.01
N GLN A 168 -4.71 6.88 -5.38
CA GLN A 168 -4.15 7.25 -6.67
C GLN A 168 -5.23 6.80 -7.65
N VAL A 169 -6.18 7.69 -7.94
CA VAL A 169 -6.88 7.70 -9.19
C VAL A 169 -5.76 8.20 -10.07
N ASP A 170 -4.98 7.22 -10.53
CA ASP A 170 -3.96 7.40 -11.53
C ASP A 170 -4.47 8.46 -12.49
N GLU A 171 -3.77 9.59 -12.55
CA GLU A 171 -3.90 10.56 -13.62
C GLU A 171 -4.08 9.78 -14.92
N PRO A 172 -5.10 10.05 -15.75
CA PRO A 172 -5.43 9.18 -16.87
C PRO A 172 -4.17 8.93 -17.70
N LYS A 173 -3.61 7.73 -17.55
CA LYS A 173 -2.29 7.37 -18.06
C LYS A 173 -2.41 7.16 -19.56
N PHE A 174 -2.44 8.26 -20.29
CA PHE A 174 -2.34 8.24 -21.74
C PHE A 174 -0.98 7.65 -22.12
N LEU A 175 -0.99 6.58 -22.90
CA LEU A 175 0.21 6.04 -23.52
C LEU A 175 0.40 6.79 -24.85
N ASP A 176 1.54 7.45 -24.99
CA ASP A 176 1.96 8.02 -26.27
C ASP A 176 2.37 6.89 -27.22
N LEU A 177 1.45 6.50 -28.11
CA LEU A 177 1.62 5.41 -29.07
C LEU A 177 1.87 5.99 -30.46
N SER A 178 2.91 5.49 -31.14
CA SER A 178 3.13 5.84 -32.55
C SER A 178 1.96 5.35 -33.43
N ASP A 179 1.71 6.03 -34.55
CA ASP A 179 0.68 5.61 -35.52
C ASP A 179 0.84 4.14 -35.96
N MET A 180 2.09 3.65 -36.04
CA MET A 180 2.40 2.25 -36.35
C MET A 180 1.94 1.30 -35.23
N GLN A 181 2.17 1.65 -33.97
CA GLN A 181 1.69 0.88 -32.81
C GLN A 181 0.17 0.88 -32.76
N ILE A 182 -0.46 2.05 -32.96
CA ILE A 182 -1.93 2.15 -32.96
C ILE A 182 -2.53 1.28 -34.06
N ASN A 183 -1.97 1.27 -35.28
CA ASN A 183 -2.46 0.42 -36.37
C ASN A 183 -2.35 -1.08 -36.04
N ARG A 184 -1.19 -1.50 -35.50
CA ARG A 184 -0.95 -2.90 -35.10
C ARG A 184 -1.92 -3.34 -34.00
N ILE A 185 -2.10 -2.51 -32.98
CA ILE A 185 -2.97 -2.78 -31.84
C ILE A 185 -4.44 -2.80 -32.28
N SER A 186 -4.87 -1.83 -33.09
CA SER A 186 -6.25 -1.74 -33.61
C SER A 186 -6.60 -2.96 -34.45
N TYR A 187 -5.69 -3.44 -35.30
CA TYR A 187 -5.86 -4.66 -36.07
C TYR A 187 -5.96 -5.92 -35.18
N GLY A 188 -5.14 -6.01 -34.14
CA GLY A 188 -5.22 -7.11 -33.16
C GLY A 188 -6.53 -7.08 -32.37
N MET A 189 -6.96 -5.89 -31.95
CA MET A 189 -8.21 -5.68 -31.21
C MET A 189 -9.44 -6.01 -32.04
N SER A 190 -9.48 -5.65 -33.32
CA SER A 190 -10.65 -5.87 -34.19
C SER A 190 -10.99 -7.36 -34.37
N ARG A 191 -9.99 -8.24 -34.22
CA ARG A 191 -10.13 -9.70 -34.34
C ARG A 191 -10.23 -10.42 -33.00
N HIS A 192 -10.07 -9.71 -31.89
CA HIS A 192 -10.02 -10.31 -30.56
C HIS A 192 -11.41 -10.37 -29.93
N LYS A 193 -11.82 -11.56 -29.46
CA LYS A 193 -13.17 -11.81 -28.89
C LYS A 193 -13.53 -10.86 -27.73
N LYS A 194 -12.53 -10.40 -26.97
CA LYS A 194 -12.71 -9.42 -25.87
C LYS A 194 -13.37 -8.11 -26.33
N PHE A 195 -13.14 -7.67 -27.55
CA PHE A 195 -13.65 -6.38 -28.06
C PHE A 195 -14.83 -6.52 -29.01
N ALA A 196 -15.33 -7.75 -29.23
CA ALA A 196 -16.47 -7.97 -30.12
C ALA A 196 -17.74 -7.21 -29.69
N HIS A 197 -17.87 -6.88 -28.41
CA HIS A 197 -18.98 -6.08 -27.86
C HIS A 197 -18.96 -4.60 -28.26
N LEU A 198 -17.81 -4.08 -28.72
CA LEU A 198 -17.68 -2.69 -29.20
C LEU A 198 -18.04 -2.55 -30.69
N LYS A 199 -18.18 -3.69 -31.38
CA LYS A 199 -18.53 -3.78 -32.79
C LYS A 199 -20.04 -3.57 -32.95
N GLN A 200 -20.45 -2.75 -33.92
CA GLN A 200 -21.87 -2.61 -34.27
C GLN A 200 -22.33 -3.82 -35.12
N GLU A 201 -23.63 -4.13 -35.09
CA GLU A 201 -24.20 -5.40 -35.62
C GLU A 201 -23.89 -5.63 -37.11
N ASP A 202 -23.73 -4.57 -37.92
CA ASP A 202 -23.44 -4.64 -39.35
C ASP A 202 -22.06 -4.05 -39.76
N GLU A 203 -21.15 -3.84 -38.80
CA GLU A 203 -19.85 -3.17 -39.07
C GLU A 203 -18.86 -4.13 -39.77
N SER A 204 -18.16 -3.65 -40.81
CA SER A 204 -17.04 -4.40 -41.40
C SER A 204 -15.89 -4.50 -40.38
N PRO A 205 -15.10 -5.59 -40.35
CA PRO A 205 -13.89 -5.67 -39.52
C PRO A 205 -12.90 -4.51 -39.75
N ASP A 206 -12.85 -3.97 -40.96
CA ASP A 206 -11.97 -2.86 -41.32
C ASP A 206 -12.51 -1.51 -40.79
N ASP A 207 -13.83 -1.30 -40.84
CA ASP A 207 -14.49 -0.12 -40.26
C ASP A 207 -14.34 -0.10 -38.73
N PHE A 208 -14.52 -1.27 -38.10
CA PHE A 208 -14.30 -1.43 -36.66
C PHE A 208 -12.84 -1.16 -36.27
N MET A 209 -11.87 -1.58 -37.10
CA MET A 209 -10.45 -1.28 -36.90
C MET A 209 -10.17 0.22 -36.98
N GLN A 210 -10.74 0.92 -37.96
CA GLN A 210 -10.59 2.36 -38.12
C GLN A 210 -11.20 3.14 -36.94
N LYS A 211 -12.34 2.68 -36.42
CA LYS A 211 -12.97 3.22 -35.23
C LYS A 211 -12.11 3.04 -33.97
N LEU A 212 -11.54 1.85 -33.77
CA LEU A 212 -10.60 1.58 -32.68
C LEU A 212 -9.36 2.48 -32.77
N ARG A 213 -8.84 2.73 -33.98
CA ARG A 213 -7.72 3.64 -34.19
C ARG A 213 -8.03 5.06 -33.70
N ILE A 214 -9.25 5.55 -33.92
CA ILE A 214 -9.69 6.87 -33.44
C ILE A 214 -9.84 6.85 -31.91
N MET A 215 -10.42 5.79 -31.35
CA MET A 215 -10.59 5.63 -29.90
C MET A 215 -9.26 5.57 -29.14
N LEU A 216 -8.25 4.94 -29.72
CA LEU A 216 -6.92 4.83 -29.12
C LEU A 216 -6.11 6.13 -29.22
N LYS A 217 -6.50 7.08 -30.09
CA LYS A 217 -5.92 8.42 -30.18
C LYS A 217 -6.55 9.42 -29.20
N ASP A 218 -7.82 9.24 -28.83
CA ASP A 218 -8.49 10.10 -27.86
C ASP A 218 -8.10 9.70 -26.42
N PRO A 219 -7.46 10.58 -25.64
CA PRO A 219 -7.04 10.28 -24.28
C PRO A 219 -8.18 9.82 -23.36
N LYS A 220 -9.40 10.33 -23.55
CA LYS A 220 -10.54 9.97 -22.69
C LYS A 220 -11.03 8.55 -22.97
N GLN A 221 -10.92 8.10 -24.21
CA GLN A 221 -11.36 6.78 -24.65
C GLN A 221 -10.25 5.74 -24.47
N GLN A 222 -8.98 6.13 -24.66
CA GLN A 222 -7.81 5.27 -24.49
C GLN A 222 -7.71 4.66 -23.08
N ILE A 223 -8.18 5.38 -22.05
CA ILE A 223 -8.21 4.90 -20.65
C ILE A 223 -8.93 3.56 -20.52
N GLN A 224 -10.01 3.34 -21.28
CA GLN A 224 -10.79 2.10 -21.25
C GLN A 224 -10.00 0.88 -21.73
N PHE A 225 -8.92 1.11 -22.48
CA PHE A 225 -8.07 0.10 -23.06
C PHE A 225 -6.71 -0.01 -22.37
N TYR A 226 -6.45 0.80 -21.35
CA TYR A 226 -5.13 0.94 -20.71
C TYR A 226 -4.48 -0.38 -20.31
N ASP A 227 -5.23 -1.26 -19.64
CA ASP A 227 -4.74 -2.58 -19.20
C ASP A 227 -4.29 -3.47 -20.37
N TYR A 228 -4.97 -3.35 -21.51
CA TYR A 228 -4.64 -4.12 -22.72
C TYR A 228 -3.44 -3.53 -23.46
N LEU A 229 -3.36 -2.20 -23.55
CA LEU A 229 -2.24 -1.48 -24.18
C LEU A 229 -0.94 -1.72 -23.42
N LYS A 230 -0.99 -1.73 -22.08
CA LYS A 230 0.18 -2.03 -21.25
C LYS A 230 0.67 -3.48 -21.40
N ALA A 231 -0.25 -4.41 -21.64
CA ALA A 231 0.08 -5.82 -21.85
C ALA A 231 0.63 -6.11 -23.26
N ASN A 232 0.38 -5.22 -24.23
CA ASN A 232 0.76 -5.38 -25.64
C ASN A 232 1.38 -4.08 -26.18
N PRO A 233 2.66 -3.80 -25.86
CA PRO A 233 3.35 -2.59 -26.29
C PRO A 233 3.67 -2.53 -27.80
#